data_AF-A0A829PZE8-F1
#
_entry.id   AF-A0A829PZE8-F1
#
_cell.length_a   1.000
_cell.length_b   1.000
_cell.length_c   1.000
_cell.angle_alpha   90.00
_cell.angle_beta   90.00
_cell.angle_gamma   90.00
#
_symmetry.space_group_name_H-M   'P 1'
#
loop_
_entity.id
_entity.type
_entity.pdbx_description
1 polymer ?
#
loop_
_entity_poly.entity_id
_entity_poly.type
_entity_poly.pdbx_seq_one_letter_code
_entity_poly.pdbx_strand_id
1 'polypeptide(L)'
;MRRRWPGRGWLLTGDSEVYANTSRQVAWLTVHEFVQPRIEASGPFPVAGTVAWQLLSATDPGKWAALLDAAQHYALRLDIEQEAAIAAGQAISRSQDWGSVARKMRQRHDFYEQRPWLRRKEVA
;
A
#
# COMPACT_ATOMS: atom_id res chain seq x y z
N MET A 1 -13.55 24.63 -3.22
CA MET A 1 -14.13 23.32 -2.84
C MET A 1 -13.13 22.20 -3.15
N ARG A 2 -12.41 21.70 -2.15
CA ARG A 2 -11.53 20.52 -2.26
C ARG A 2 -12.12 19.43 -1.34
N ARG A 3 -12.64 18.35 -1.91
CA ARG A 3 -13.06 17.17 -1.14
C ARG A 3 -11.80 16.46 -0.65
N ARG A 4 -11.46 16.70 0.62
CA ARG A 4 -10.46 15.92 1.37
C ARG A 4 -11.11 14.57 1.70
N TRP A 5 -10.70 13.51 1.03
CA TRP A 5 -10.96 12.16 1.51
C TRP A 5 -10.22 11.99 2.84
N PRO A 6 -10.89 11.63 3.95
CA PRO A 6 -10.20 11.37 5.20
C PRO A 6 -9.48 10.03 5.08
N GLY A 7 -8.19 10.09 4.76
CA GLY A 7 -7.30 8.96 4.89
C GLY A 7 -7.26 8.52 6.35
N ARG A 8 -7.62 7.25 6.57
CA ARG A 8 -7.18 6.34 7.65
C ARG A 8 -6.19 6.98 8.63
N GLY A 9 -6.72 7.72 9.61
CA GLY A 9 -6.02 8.06 10.83
C GLY A 9 -6.49 7.11 11.91
N TRP A 10 -5.62 6.20 12.33
CA TRP A 10 -5.88 5.35 13.50
C TRP A 10 -5.79 6.23 14.76
N LEU A 11 -6.91 6.80 15.18
CA LEU A 11 -7.08 7.27 16.56
C LEU A 11 -7.48 6.05 17.38
N LEU A 12 -6.51 5.50 18.10
CA LEU A 12 -6.64 4.33 18.95
C LEU A 12 -6.60 4.80 20.41
N THR A 13 -7.74 4.74 21.08
CA THR A 13 -7.86 4.91 22.54
C THR A 13 -8.42 3.60 23.09
N GLY A 14 -7.64 2.91 23.91
CA GLY A 14 -8.01 1.66 24.61
C GLY A 14 -7.90 0.40 23.75
N ASP A 15 -7.27 -0.66 24.29
CA ASP A 15 -7.28 -2.06 23.83
C ASP A 15 -6.82 -2.40 22.39
N SER A 16 -6.05 -1.53 21.74
CA SER A 16 -5.72 -1.66 20.31
C SER A 16 -4.23 -1.82 20.01
N GLU A 17 -3.40 -1.93 21.05
CA GLU A 17 -1.95 -2.18 20.92
C GLU A 17 -1.65 -3.55 20.28
N VAL A 18 -2.53 -4.54 20.46
CA VAL A 18 -2.39 -5.89 19.87
C VAL A 18 -2.51 -5.87 18.34
N TYR A 19 -3.16 -4.87 17.77
CA TYR A 19 -3.34 -4.71 16.31
C TYR A 19 -2.46 -3.60 15.72
N ALA A 20 -1.52 -3.04 16.49
CA ALA A 20 -0.57 -2.06 15.99
C ALA A 20 0.38 -2.71 14.98
N ASN A 21 -0.03 -2.74 13.72
CA ASN A 21 0.77 -3.30 12.64
C ASN A 21 1.97 -2.37 12.38
N THR A 22 3.13 -2.77 12.86
CA THR A 22 4.41 -2.08 12.61
C THR A 22 4.86 -2.25 11.16
N SER A 23 4.29 -3.23 10.45
CA SER A 23 4.52 -3.46 9.02
C SER A 23 3.34 -2.97 8.18
N ARG A 24 3.61 -2.64 6.92
CA ARG A 24 2.55 -2.37 5.92
C ARG A 24 2.42 -3.50 4.91
N GLN A 25 3.20 -4.57 5.06
CA GLN A 25 3.24 -5.71 4.14
C GLN A 25 1.90 -6.44 4.11
N VAL A 26 1.50 -6.89 2.92
CA VAL A 26 0.31 -7.73 2.71
C VAL A 26 0.77 -8.95 1.93
N ALA A 27 0.65 -10.14 2.52
CA ALA A 27 1.01 -11.38 1.86
C ALA A 27 -0.24 -12.04 1.27
N TRP A 28 -0.34 -12.10 -0.07
CA TRP A 28 -1.50 -12.67 -0.73
C TRP A 28 -1.66 -14.16 -0.44
N LEU A 29 -0.57 -14.93 -0.49
CA LEU A 29 -0.62 -16.39 -0.34
C LEU A 29 -1.31 -16.82 0.97
N THR A 30 -0.99 -16.14 2.08
CA THR A 30 -1.62 -16.40 3.39
C THR A 30 -3.12 -16.13 3.38
N VAL A 31 -3.56 -15.08 2.67
CA VAL A 31 -4.99 -14.78 2.51
C VAL A 31 -5.66 -15.85 1.65
N HIS A 32 -5.04 -16.22 0.53
CA HIS A 32 -5.54 -17.24 -0.38
C HIS A 32 -5.73 -18.59 0.33
N GLU A 33 -4.70 -19.09 1.02
CA GLU A 33 -4.77 -20.34 1.79
C GLU A 33 -5.88 -20.32 2.84
N PHE A 34 -6.13 -19.17 3.46
CA PHE A 34 -7.19 -19.01 4.45
C PHE A 34 -8.60 -19.02 3.82
N VAL A 35 -8.80 -18.34 2.69
CA VAL A 35 -10.13 -18.22 2.08
C VAL A 35 -10.49 -19.41 1.18
N GLN A 36 -9.50 -20.09 0.60
CA GLN A 36 -9.71 -21.13 -0.41
C GLN A 36 -10.67 -22.24 0.07
N PRO A 37 -10.54 -22.81 1.28
CA PRO A 37 -11.47 -23.85 1.75
C PRO A 37 -12.92 -23.35 1.90
N ARG A 38 -13.11 -22.06 2.22
CA ARG A 38 -14.43 -21.45 2.38
C ARG A 38 -15.09 -21.18 1.03
N ILE A 39 -14.29 -20.80 0.05
CA ILE A 39 -14.73 -20.60 -1.33
C ILE A 39 -15.13 -21.96 -1.92
N GLU A 40 -14.30 -22.99 -1.79
CA GLU A 40 -14.58 -24.34 -2.29
C GLU A 40 -15.83 -24.96 -1.67
N ALA A 41 -16.05 -24.76 -0.37
CA ALA A 41 -17.24 -25.26 0.32
C ALA A 41 -18.56 -24.65 -0.16
N SER A 42 -18.52 -23.49 -0.84
CA SER A 42 -19.72 -22.80 -1.32
C SER A 42 -20.24 -23.29 -2.68
N GLY A 43 -19.40 -24.00 -3.44
CA GLY A 43 -19.72 -24.40 -4.82
C GLY A 43 -19.71 -23.21 -5.79
N PRO A 44 -20.45 -23.27 -6.92
CA PRO A 44 -20.53 -22.16 -7.87
C PRO A 44 -21.28 -20.95 -7.28
N PHE A 45 -20.69 -19.77 -7.38
CA PHE A 45 -21.28 -18.50 -6.91
C PHE A 45 -21.13 -17.38 -7.97
N PRO A 46 -22.02 -16.37 -7.96
CA PRO A 46 -21.89 -15.21 -8.84
C PRO A 46 -20.79 -14.26 -8.38
N VAL A 47 -20.22 -13.49 -9.31
CA VAL A 47 -19.23 -12.44 -8.99
C VAL A 47 -19.82 -11.40 -8.03
N ALA A 48 -19.03 -10.99 -7.03
CA ALA A 48 -19.45 -10.01 -6.04
C ALA A 48 -19.96 -8.71 -6.68
N GLY A 49 -21.08 -8.20 -6.19
CA GLY A 49 -21.69 -6.94 -6.65
C GLY A 49 -22.56 -7.04 -7.89
N THR A 50 -22.53 -8.16 -8.63
CA THR A 50 -23.46 -8.40 -9.76
C THR A 50 -24.92 -8.46 -9.30
N VAL A 51 -25.88 -8.28 -10.21
CA VAL A 51 -27.32 -8.40 -9.88
C VAL A 51 -27.64 -9.78 -9.30
N ALA A 52 -27.07 -10.85 -9.87
CA ALA A 52 -27.23 -12.20 -9.33
C ALA A 52 -26.74 -12.32 -7.88
N TRP A 53 -25.59 -11.71 -7.54
CA TRP A 53 -25.08 -11.64 -6.18
C TRP A 53 -25.95 -10.80 -5.24
N GLN A 54 -26.49 -9.68 -5.72
CA GLN A 54 -27.35 -8.80 -4.92
C GLN A 54 -28.63 -9.52 -4.47
N LEU A 55 -29.19 -10.36 -5.34
CA LEU A 55 -30.40 -11.15 -5.09
C LEU A 55 -30.19 -12.32 -4.09
N LEU A 56 -28.94 -12.72 -3.81
CA LEU A 56 -28.68 -13.76 -2.81
C LEU A 56 -29.04 -13.29 -1.40
N SER A 57 -29.48 -14.22 -0.54
CA SER A 57 -29.69 -13.94 0.89
C SER A 57 -28.38 -13.58 1.59
N ALA A 58 -28.44 -12.77 2.65
CA ALA A 58 -27.27 -12.47 3.49
C ALA A 58 -26.69 -13.72 4.20
N THR A 59 -27.48 -14.77 4.35
CA THR A 59 -27.07 -16.06 4.93
C THR A 59 -26.59 -17.07 3.88
N ASP A 60 -26.67 -16.72 2.60
CA ASP A 60 -26.24 -17.59 1.51
C ASP A 60 -24.70 -17.74 1.52
N PRO A 61 -24.15 -18.96 1.62
CA PRO A 61 -22.70 -19.18 1.60
C PRO A 61 -22.03 -18.65 0.33
N GLY A 62 -22.70 -18.72 -0.83
CA GLY A 62 -22.20 -18.21 -2.10
C GLY A 62 -22.05 -16.68 -2.11
N LYS A 63 -22.89 -15.97 -1.34
CA LYS A 63 -22.78 -14.51 -1.20
C LYS A 63 -21.49 -14.11 -0.48
N TRP A 64 -21.12 -14.86 0.56
CA TRP A 64 -19.88 -14.66 1.30
C TRP A 64 -18.66 -15.15 0.54
N ALA A 65 -18.75 -16.29 -0.14
CA ALA A 65 -17.66 -16.80 -0.97
C ALA A 65 -17.25 -15.81 -2.06
N ALA A 66 -18.22 -15.17 -2.72
CA ALA A 66 -17.94 -14.11 -3.69
C ALA A 66 -17.19 -12.92 -3.06
N LEU A 67 -17.52 -12.54 -1.83
CA LEU A 67 -16.80 -11.47 -1.11
C LEU A 67 -15.38 -11.90 -0.71
N LEU A 68 -15.20 -13.14 -0.25
CA LEU A 68 -13.90 -13.70 0.09
C LEU A 68 -13.00 -13.80 -1.15
N ASP A 69 -13.56 -14.21 -2.28
CA ASP A 69 -12.89 -14.22 -3.57
C ASP A 69 -12.44 -12.80 -3.98
N ALA A 70 -13.32 -11.81 -3.88
CA ALA A 70 -12.96 -10.41 -4.14
C ALA A 70 -11.86 -9.91 -3.18
N ALA A 71 -11.92 -10.30 -1.90
CA ALA A 71 -10.95 -9.90 -0.89
C ALA A 71 -9.55 -10.48 -1.17
N GLN A 72 -9.42 -11.74 -1.58
CA GLN A 72 -8.12 -12.30 -1.95
C GLN A 72 -7.54 -11.61 -3.19
N HIS A 73 -8.37 -11.24 -4.18
CA HIS A 73 -7.90 -10.51 -5.36
C HIS A 73 -7.41 -9.09 -5.00
N TYR A 74 -8.06 -8.44 -4.04
CA TYR A 74 -7.56 -7.17 -3.51
C TYR A 74 -6.22 -7.33 -2.77
N ALA A 75 -6.06 -8.39 -1.97
CA ALA A 75 -4.79 -8.70 -1.33
C ALA A 75 -3.67 -8.98 -2.37
N LEU A 76 -3.98 -9.72 -3.44
CA LEU A 76 -3.07 -9.97 -4.56
C LEU A 76 -2.58 -8.66 -5.19
N ARG A 77 -3.52 -7.74 -5.45
CA ARG A 77 -3.17 -6.42 -5.99
C ARG A 77 -2.19 -5.69 -5.07
N LEU A 78 -2.44 -5.68 -3.77
CA LEU A 78 -1.56 -4.99 -2.80
C LEU A 78 -0.17 -5.62 -2.75
N ASP A 79 -0.08 -6.95 -2.76
CA ASP A 79 1.19 -7.68 -2.74
C ASP A 79 2.04 -7.33 -3.99
N ILE A 80 1.44 -7.39 -5.18
CA ILE A 80 2.10 -7.01 -6.44
C ILE A 80 2.51 -5.52 -6.45
N GLU A 81 1.67 -4.62 -5.94
CA GLU A 81 2.02 -3.20 -5.81
C GLU A 81 3.22 -2.99 -4.88
N GLN A 82 3.36 -3.79 -3.82
CA GLN A 82 4.51 -3.75 -2.92
C GLN A 82 5.79 -4.21 -3.61
N GLU A 83 5.74 -5.33 -4.34
CA GLU A 83 6.87 -5.80 -5.14
C GLU A 83 7.32 -4.75 -6.16
N ALA A 84 6.36 -4.15 -6.88
CA ALA A 84 6.64 -3.09 -7.85
C ALA A 84 7.28 -1.85 -7.19
N ALA A 85 6.78 -1.44 -6.02
CA ALA A 85 7.34 -0.32 -5.27
C ALA A 85 8.77 -0.61 -4.78
N ILE A 86 9.05 -1.83 -4.32
CA ILE A 86 10.40 -2.27 -3.93
C ILE A 86 11.33 -2.23 -5.13
N ALA A 87 10.92 -2.80 -6.28
CA ALA A 87 11.70 -2.79 -7.50
C ALA A 87 12.02 -1.36 -7.97
N ALA A 88 11.02 -0.47 -7.96
CA ALA A 88 11.20 0.95 -8.29
C ALA A 88 12.17 1.65 -7.32
N GLY A 89 12.05 1.39 -6.02
CA GLY A 89 12.97 1.91 -5.00
C GLY A 89 14.41 1.46 -5.21
N GLN A 90 14.61 0.18 -5.55
CA GLN A 90 15.92 -0.36 -5.89
C GLN A 90 16.48 0.25 -7.17
N ALA A 91 15.65 0.45 -8.20
CA ALA A 91 16.07 1.08 -9.45
C ALA A 91 16.52 2.53 -9.22
N ILE A 92 15.77 3.31 -8.43
CA ILE A 92 16.16 4.67 -8.04
C ILE A 92 17.48 4.63 -7.26
N SER A 93 17.60 3.77 -6.26
CA SER A 93 18.80 3.63 -5.45
C SER A 93 20.05 3.31 -6.29
N ARG A 94 19.89 2.49 -7.35
CA ARG A 94 20.98 2.12 -8.27
C ARG A 94 21.22 3.12 -9.40
N SER A 95 20.30 4.06 -9.64
CA SER A 95 20.38 4.99 -10.78
C SER A 95 21.59 5.93 -10.73
N GLN A 96 22.10 6.24 -9.53
CA GLN A 96 23.28 7.09 -9.34
C GLN A 96 23.90 6.86 -7.97
N ASP A 97 25.16 7.30 -7.81
CA ASP A 97 25.80 7.35 -6.50
C ASP A 97 25.20 8.49 -5.66
N TRP A 98 24.13 8.17 -4.94
CA TRP A 98 23.46 9.09 -4.02
C TRP A 98 24.36 9.56 -2.87
N GLY A 99 25.39 8.80 -2.52
CA GLY A 99 26.39 9.21 -1.52
C GLY A 99 27.26 10.36 -2.05
N SER A 100 27.71 10.27 -3.28
CA SER A 100 28.42 11.36 -3.98
C SER A 100 27.52 12.59 -4.17
N VAL A 101 26.25 12.40 -4.57
CA VAL A 101 25.28 13.50 -4.68
C VAL A 101 25.09 14.20 -3.33
N ALA A 102 24.85 13.44 -2.25
CA ALA A 102 24.69 13.99 -0.91
C ALA A 102 25.94 14.73 -0.43
N ARG A 103 27.13 14.20 -0.74
CA ARG A 103 28.40 14.85 -0.41
C ARG A 103 28.56 16.18 -1.15
N LYS A 104 28.26 16.24 -2.45
CA LYS A 104 28.28 17.47 -3.24
C LYS A 104 27.29 18.51 -2.69
N MET A 105 26.08 18.08 -2.33
CA MET A 105 25.07 18.96 -1.73
C MET A 105 25.54 19.54 -0.40
N ARG A 106 26.10 18.70 0.50
CA ARG A 106 26.67 19.16 1.79
C ARG A 106 27.83 20.12 1.59
N GLN A 107 28.82 19.76 0.76
CA GLN A 107 29.98 20.63 0.48
C GLN A 107 29.54 21.98 -0.08
N ARG A 108 28.51 22.00 -0.95
CA ARG A 108 27.97 23.24 -1.50
C ARG A 108 27.27 24.06 -0.41
N HIS A 109 26.50 23.43 0.47
CA HIS A 109 25.86 24.09 1.61
C HIS A 109 26.92 24.72 2.53
N ASP A 110 27.91 23.94 2.96
CA ASP A 110 28.98 24.39 3.86
C ASP A 110 29.80 25.54 3.24
N PHE A 111 30.01 25.52 1.92
CA PHE A 111 30.68 26.60 1.19
C PHE A 111 29.97 27.95 1.32
N TYR A 112 28.62 27.96 1.26
CA TYR A 112 27.82 29.18 1.38
C TYR A 112 27.63 29.59 2.85
N GLU A 113 27.48 28.64 3.77
CA GLU A 113 27.48 28.92 5.21
C GLU A 113 28.77 29.63 5.65
N GLN A 114 29.92 29.17 5.16
CA GLN A 114 31.21 29.81 5.42
C GLN A 114 31.39 31.16 4.70
N ARG A 115 30.55 31.47 3.71
CA ARG A 115 30.64 32.70 2.90
C ARG A 115 29.27 33.36 2.75
N PRO A 116 28.69 33.92 3.83
CA PRO A 116 27.33 34.46 3.81
C PRO A 116 27.14 35.63 2.82
N TRP A 117 28.22 36.32 2.45
CA TRP A 117 28.20 37.43 1.49
C TRP A 117 28.06 36.98 0.03
N LEU A 118 28.26 35.69 -0.28
CA LEU A 118 28.10 35.14 -1.62
C LEU A 118 26.62 34.82 -1.87
N ARG A 119 25.98 35.55 -2.78
CA ARG A 119 24.60 35.26 -3.18
C ARG A 119 24.55 34.11 -4.18
N ARG A 120 23.60 33.20 -3.98
CA ARG A 120 23.29 32.14 -4.94
C ARG A 120 22.59 32.76 -6.14
N LYS A 121 23.11 32.52 -7.35
CA LYS A 121 22.39 32.85 -8.58
C LYS A 121 21.25 31.85 -8.76
N GLU A 122 20.02 32.33 -8.86
CA GLU A 122 18.88 31.47 -9.23
C GLU A 122 19.08 30.99 -10.68
N VAL A 123 18.81 29.71 -10.90
CA VAL A 123 18.80 29.13 -12.24
C VAL A 123 17.42 29.43 -12.82
N ALA A 124 17.39 30.16 -13.94
CA ALA A 124 16.18 30.49 -14.69
C ALA A 124 15.51 29.25 -15.29
#